data_AF-A0AAX1D865-F1
#
_entry.id   AF-A0AAX1D865-F1
#
_cell.length_a   1.000
_cell.length_b   1.000
_cell.length_c   1.000
_cell.angle_alpha   90.00
_cell.angle_beta   90.00
_cell.angle_gamma   90.00
#
_symmetry.space_group_name_H-M   'P 1'
#
loop_
_entity.id
_entity.type
_entity.pdbx_description
1 polymer ?
#
loop_
_entity_poly.entity_id
_entity_poly.type
_entity_poly.pdbx_seq_one_letter_code
_entity_poly.pdbx_strand_id
1 'polypeptide(L)'
;MTAEDRSPDETELTTQLRTRGLVRTVADHGRRRRDDGYAAWLETLAIILNATGAPPIDLHLDEALAELEGPRFFLVQHVLCDLIPHLNVDQDVLLAFIGRLLDIGGNDLAAGAPSTAFGEWTKKNPVRAPKVYQAARSGDNLALRHLFTVLVMNADIEEGLIFAQAHEREAKLAALSALGAMELGERYSEVLDTLLQGATSIDEDIALRSLEAGYRAAAQRKAHAPVSFDEQLERALKTRSSFAIHLATNLLWMHLDGLTENALDLCLDAAADVDPDSAGTISHMDHAGYQLVSAGYAEKAICLLSELFDRSKGRITLDAFQSTYHALQNAGSDVLGGAVVYWLLNGSAHTHQCLASEVCGPCNDNPPFSIPTSSLPLNPSDQLFLCRKAIGWLFIDPLAAVAIPLAVVRYGFPDIKNAVLDLMYDPLLVSYGGKLKEYLERYVAAGGETTPDIAELLARKTALQDGMEGIERLVELHPSEMQRETERAQWHEQMEQSAEQARRKSIFDDLITKQYILYGRSSLTPIHTGEGTTQLTQTEMQSFSVSSELPLLSVVDPVGLDHMLLHFRLERRVQR
;
A
#
# COMPACT_ATOMS: atom_id res chain seq x y z
N MET A 1 -6.19 -32.31 -24.36
CA MET A 1 -7.36 -33.20 -24.52
C MET A 1 -8.59 -32.34 -24.45
N THR A 2 -9.30 -32.22 -25.58
CA THR A 2 -10.53 -31.45 -25.76
C THR A 2 -11.67 -32.13 -25.00
N ALA A 3 -12.22 -31.46 -23.99
CA ALA A 3 -13.42 -31.93 -23.30
C ALA A 3 -14.61 -31.77 -24.26
N GLU A 4 -15.25 -32.88 -24.58
CA GLU A 4 -16.49 -32.91 -25.34
C GLU A 4 -17.60 -32.20 -24.57
N ASP A 5 -18.26 -31.31 -25.30
CA ASP A 5 -19.44 -30.53 -24.95
C ASP A 5 -20.63 -31.46 -24.67
N ARG A 6 -20.75 -31.94 -23.43
CA ARG A 6 -21.96 -32.62 -22.94
C ARG A 6 -22.80 -31.60 -22.17
N SER A 7 -24.03 -31.38 -22.64
CA SER A 7 -25.07 -30.75 -21.82
C SER A 7 -25.13 -31.44 -20.46
N PRO A 8 -25.29 -30.70 -19.36
CA PRO A 8 -25.32 -31.29 -18.03
C PRO A 8 -26.42 -32.35 -17.92
N ASP A 9 -26.07 -33.58 -17.47
CA ASP A 9 -27.06 -34.62 -17.20
C ASP A 9 -27.87 -34.24 -15.95
N GLU A 10 -29.09 -33.76 -16.17
CA GLU A 10 -30.02 -33.31 -15.13
C GLU A 10 -30.30 -34.40 -14.09
N THR A 11 -30.31 -35.67 -14.50
CA THR A 11 -30.58 -36.82 -13.64
C THR A 11 -29.42 -37.06 -12.67
N GLU A 12 -28.19 -36.95 -13.19
CA GLU A 12 -26.97 -37.07 -12.40
C GLU A 12 -26.88 -35.92 -11.40
N LEU A 13 -27.08 -34.68 -11.84
CA LEU A 13 -27.05 -33.50 -10.97
C LEU A 13 -28.10 -33.56 -9.86
N THR A 14 -29.33 -33.97 -10.19
CA THR A 14 -30.40 -34.14 -9.19
C THR A 14 -30.02 -35.18 -8.13
N THR A 15 -29.40 -36.28 -8.56
CA THR A 15 -28.94 -37.33 -7.64
C THR A 15 -27.83 -36.83 -6.74
N GLN A 16 -26.86 -36.09 -7.28
CA GLN A 16 -25.77 -35.51 -6.50
C GLN A 16 -26.26 -34.47 -5.50
N LEU A 17 -27.17 -33.56 -5.91
CA LEU A 17 -27.73 -32.54 -5.03
C LEU A 17 -28.46 -33.16 -3.83
N ARG A 18 -29.17 -34.27 -4.04
CA ARG A 18 -29.91 -34.98 -2.97
C ARG A 18 -29.03 -35.81 -2.05
N THR A 19 -27.87 -36.26 -2.52
CA THR A 19 -27.00 -37.17 -1.76
C THR A 19 -25.84 -36.45 -1.09
N ARG A 20 -25.33 -35.37 -1.68
CA ARG A 20 -24.12 -34.68 -1.23
C ARG A 20 -24.38 -33.22 -0.80
N GLY A 21 -25.51 -32.64 -1.19
CA GLY A 21 -25.84 -31.24 -0.95
C GLY A 21 -25.24 -30.29 -1.98
N LEU A 22 -25.77 -29.07 -2.04
CA LEU A 22 -25.44 -28.06 -3.06
C LEU A 22 -23.94 -27.73 -3.10
N VAL A 23 -23.35 -27.46 -1.94
CA VAL A 23 -21.95 -27.03 -1.82
C VAL A 23 -20.99 -28.09 -2.38
N ARG A 24 -21.15 -29.37 -2.00
CA ARG A 24 -20.30 -30.46 -2.52
C ARG A 24 -20.52 -30.68 -4.01
N THR A 25 -21.77 -30.64 -4.49
CA THR A 25 -22.05 -30.77 -5.93
C THR A 25 -21.34 -29.68 -6.73
N VAL A 26 -21.36 -28.43 -6.27
CA VAL A 26 -20.61 -27.34 -6.91
C VAL A 26 -19.10 -27.56 -6.83
N ALA A 27 -18.59 -27.96 -5.66
CA ALA A 27 -17.17 -28.18 -5.41
C ALA A 27 -16.57 -29.34 -6.22
N ASP A 28 -17.36 -30.35 -6.55
CA ASP A 28 -16.94 -31.52 -7.34
C ASP A 28 -16.85 -31.21 -8.83
N HIS A 29 -17.73 -30.33 -9.33
CA HIS A 29 -17.71 -29.93 -10.73
C HIS A 29 -16.60 -28.91 -11.05
N GLY A 30 -16.19 -28.10 -10.07
CA GLY A 30 -15.04 -27.19 -10.18
C GLY A 30 -15.14 -26.15 -11.31
N ARG A 31 -16.36 -25.88 -11.80
CA ARG A 31 -16.61 -25.02 -12.96
C ARG A 31 -16.31 -23.55 -12.64
N ARG A 32 -15.68 -22.87 -13.59
CA ARG A 32 -15.41 -21.43 -13.57
C ARG A 32 -16.31 -20.71 -14.56
N ARG A 33 -16.59 -19.43 -14.30
CA ARG A 33 -17.40 -18.57 -15.18
C ARG A 33 -16.88 -18.49 -16.62
N ARG A 34 -15.58 -18.73 -16.84
CA ARG A 34 -14.93 -18.72 -18.16
C ARG A 34 -15.05 -20.06 -18.91
N ASP A 35 -15.60 -21.09 -18.29
CA ASP A 35 -15.71 -22.41 -18.91
C ASP A 35 -16.90 -22.45 -19.86
N ASP A 36 -16.72 -23.10 -21.01
CA ASP A 36 -17.79 -23.33 -21.97
C ASP A 36 -18.93 -24.14 -21.30
N GLY A 37 -20.17 -23.70 -21.50
CA GLY A 37 -21.36 -24.32 -20.90
C GLY A 37 -21.65 -23.95 -19.44
N TYR A 38 -20.88 -23.06 -18.81
CA TYR A 38 -21.12 -22.61 -17.42
C TYR A 38 -22.54 -22.08 -17.20
N ALA A 39 -23.02 -21.20 -18.10
CA ALA A 39 -24.35 -20.60 -17.98
C ALA A 39 -25.47 -21.64 -18.09
N ALA A 40 -25.35 -22.59 -19.02
CA ALA A 40 -26.33 -23.67 -19.18
C ALA A 40 -26.36 -24.58 -17.94
N TRP A 41 -25.19 -24.90 -17.37
CA TRP A 41 -25.11 -25.68 -16.13
C TRP A 41 -25.72 -24.95 -14.93
N LEU A 42 -25.47 -23.65 -14.80
CA LEU A 42 -26.05 -22.84 -13.73
C LEU A 42 -27.57 -22.72 -13.86
N GLU A 43 -28.08 -22.61 -15.09
CA GLU A 43 -29.51 -22.65 -15.40
C GLU A 43 -30.13 -24.01 -15.02
N THR A 44 -29.48 -25.13 -15.36
CA THR A 44 -29.93 -26.47 -14.95
C THR A 44 -30.00 -26.62 -13.43
N LEU A 45 -28.99 -26.13 -12.69
CA LEU A 45 -29.03 -26.14 -11.23
C LEU A 45 -30.21 -25.32 -10.69
N ALA A 46 -30.45 -24.13 -11.23
CA ALA A 46 -31.58 -23.31 -10.82
C ALA A 46 -32.92 -24.00 -11.09
N ILE A 47 -33.08 -24.66 -12.25
CA ILE A 47 -34.30 -25.43 -12.59
C ILE A 47 -34.53 -26.54 -11.58
N ILE A 48 -33.50 -27.34 -11.27
CA ILE A 48 -33.61 -28.46 -10.32
C ILE A 48 -33.97 -27.94 -8.91
N LEU A 49 -33.31 -26.89 -8.45
CA LEU A 49 -33.49 -26.35 -7.10
C LEU A 49 -34.81 -25.58 -6.91
N ASN A 50 -35.40 -25.11 -8.00
CA ASN A 50 -36.72 -24.47 -7.98
C ASN A 50 -37.88 -25.46 -8.17
N ALA A 51 -37.59 -26.72 -8.49
CA ALA A 51 -38.60 -27.74 -8.73
C ALA A 51 -39.30 -28.17 -7.43
N THR A 52 -40.55 -28.59 -7.54
CA THR A 52 -41.32 -29.14 -6.42
C THR A 52 -40.65 -30.42 -5.91
N GLY A 53 -40.18 -30.43 -4.66
CA GLY A 53 -39.41 -31.55 -4.10
C GLY A 53 -37.89 -31.49 -4.34
N ALA A 54 -37.36 -30.30 -4.66
CA ALA A 54 -35.93 -30.04 -4.64
C ALA A 54 -35.30 -30.35 -3.26
N PRO A 55 -34.04 -30.79 -3.21
CA PRO A 55 -33.31 -30.89 -1.96
C PRO A 55 -33.12 -29.50 -1.32
N PRO A 56 -33.10 -29.38 0.02
CA PRO A 56 -32.78 -28.13 0.69
C PRO A 56 -31.40 -27.60 0.30
N ILE A 57 -31.26 -26.30 0.10
CA ILE A 57 -29.98 -25.69 -0.30
C ILE A 57 -28.94 -25.74 0.83
N ASP A 58 -29.39 -25.89 2.07
CA ASP A 58 -28.60 -26.02 3.29
C ASP A 58 -28.30 -27.49 3.66
N LEU A 59 -28.66 -28.44 2.79
CA LEU A 59 -28.35 -29.85 3.01
C LEU A 59 -26.83 -30.06 3.09
N HIS A 60 -26.37 -30.59 4.23
CA HIS A 60 -24.94 -30.81 4.55
C HIS A 60 -24.07 -29.54 4.52
N LEU A 61 -24.66 -28.35 4.70
CA LEU A 61 -23.97 -27.08 4.53
C LEU A 61 -22.70 -26.97 5.40
N ASP A 62 -22.83 -27.16 6.71
CA ASP A 62 -21.74 -26.96 7.66
C ASP A 62 -20.59 -27.98 7.42
N GLU A 63 -20.92 -29.25 7.15
CA GLU A 63 -19.91 -30.28 6.84
C GLU A 63 -19.22 -30.00 5.50
N ALA A 64 -19.99 -29.61 4.49
CA ALA A 64 -19.46 -29.34 3.16
C ALA A 64 -18.55 -28.11 3.13
N LEU A 65 -18.89 -27.05 3.86
CA LEU A 65 -18.06 -25.85 3.93
C LEU A 65 -16.78 -26.09 4.75
N ALA A 66 -16.82 -26.92 5.79
CA ALA A 66 -15.64 -27.29 6.57
C ALA A 66 -14.59 -28.10 5.74
N GLU A 67 -15.02 -28.76 4.66
CA GLU A 67 -14.14 -29.48 3.73
C GLU A 67 -13.43 -28.56 2.71
N LEU A 68 -13.84 -27.29 2.61
CA LEU A 68 -13.32 -26.35 1.62
C LEU A 68 -12.25 -25.44 2.23
N GLU A 69 -10.98 -25.68 1.89
CA GLU A 69 -9.88 -24.83 2.34
C GLU A 69 -9.40 -23.85 1.25
N GLY A 70 -9.11 -22.61 1.67
CA GLY A 70 -8.41 -21.60 0.88
C GLY A 70 -9.05 -21.31 -0.48
N PRO A 71 -8.30 -21.35 -1.60
CA PRO A 71 -8.80 -20.99 -2.93
C PRO A 71 -10.02 -21.79 -3.41
N ARG A 72 -10.21 -23.01 -2.89
CA ARG A 72 -11.33 -23.87 -3.29
C ARG A 72 -12.66 -23.35 -2.76
N PHE A 73 -12.68 -22.79 -1.54
CA PHE A 73 -13.86 -22.14 -0.98
C PHE A 73 -14.33 -20.98 -1.86
N PHE A 74 -13.42 -20.07 -2.24
CA PHE A 74 -13.78 -18.91 -3.05
C PHE A 74 -14.26 -19.27 -4.45
N LEU A 75 -13.69 -20.31 -5.06
CA LEU A 75 -14.19 -20.84 -6.32
C LEU A 75 -15.66 -21.29 -6.21
N VAL A 76 -15.99 -22.03 -5.15
CA VAL A 76 -17.37 -22.50 -4.90
C VAL A 76 -18.28 -21.33 -4.56
N GLN A 77 -17.84 -20.41 -3.70
CA GLN A 77 -18.60 -19.24 -3.29
C GLN A 77 -19.01 -18.38 -4.50
N HIS A 78 -18.13 -18.17 -5.48
CA HIS A 78 -18.46 -17.44 -6.70
C HIS A 78 -19.61 -18.09 -7.49
N VAL A 79 -19.59 -19.42 -7.63
CA VAL A 79 -20.67 -20.14 -8.31
C VAL A 79 -21.98 -20.04 -7.55
N LEU A 80 -21.93 -20.15 -6.22
CA LEU A 80 -23.12 -19.99 -5.37
C LEU A 80 -23.69 -18.57 -5.48
N CYS A 81 -22.84 -17.54 -5.50
CA CYS A 81 -23.25 -16.15 -5.70
C CYS A 81 -23.93 -15.94 -7.06
N ASP A 82 -23.47 -16.61 -8.12
CA ASP A 82 -24.10 -16.55 -9.44
C ASP A 82 -25.45 -17.29 -9.46
N LEU A 83 -25.59 -18.35 -8.67
CA LEU A 83 -26.81 -19.15 -8.58
C LEU A 83 -27.92 -18.50 -7.72
N ILE A 84 -27.56 -17.88 -6.58
CA ILE A 84 -28.50 -17.33 -5.58
C ILE A 84 -29.60 -16.46 -6.22
N PRO A 85 -29.31 -15.52 -7.13
CA PRO A 85 -30.35 -14.69 -7.74
C PRO A 85 -31.41 -15.50 -8.48
N HIS A 86 -31.14 -16.73 -8.91
CA HIS A 86 -32.05 -17.56 -9.69
C HIS A 86 -32.92 -18.50 -8.84
N LEU A 87 -32.72 -18.51 -7.52
CA LEU A 87 -33.43 -19.42 -6.61
C LEU A 87 -34.80 -18.87 -6.17
N ASN A 88 -35.75 -19.79 -5.99
CA ASN A 88 -37.07 -19.54 -5.42
C ASN A 88 -37.21 -20.29 -4.09
N VAL A 89 -36.37 -19.92 -3.13
CA VAL A 89 -36.29 -20.47 -1.78
C VAL A 89 -36.94 -19.55 -0.76
N ASP A 90 -37.23 -20.09 0.41
CA ASP A 90 -37.69 -19.29 1.55
C ASP A 90 -36.60 -18.30 2.01
N GLN A 91 -37.03 -17.12 2.47
CA GLN A 91 -36.12 -16.04 2.84
C GLN A 91 -35.22 -16.42 4.01
N ASP A 92 -35.75 -17.10 5.02
CA ASP A 92 -35.02 -17.38 6.26
C ASP A 92 -33.94 -18.43 6.00
N VAL A 93 -34.25 -19.41 5.15
CA VAL A 93 -33.29 -20.42 4.65
C VAL A 93 -32.15 -19.75 3.88
N LEU A 94 -32.48 -18.78 3.01
CA LEU A 94 -31.48 -18.09 2.21
C LEU A 94 -30.60 -17.17 3.05
N LEU A 95 -31.19 -16.41 3.99
CA LEU A 95 -30.46 -15.56 4.93
C LEU A 95 -29.47 -16.37 5.77
N ALA A 96 -29.89 -17.53 6.30
CA ALA A 96 -29.01 -18.43 7.05
C ALA A 96 -27.86 -18.96 6.17
N PHE A 97 -28.18 -19.37 4.94
CA PHE A 97 -27.19 -19.85 3.98
C PHE A 97 -26.12 -18.78 3.66
N ILE A 98 -26.54 -17.55 3.39
CA ILE A 98 -25.62 -16.44 3.11
C ILE A 98 -24.80 -16.07 4.35
N GLY A 99 -25.44 -16.02 5.53
CA GLY A 99 -24.75 -15.76 6.80
C GLY A 99 -23.58 -16.72 7.01
N ARG A 100 -23.77 -18.01 6.73
CA ARG A 100 -22.70 -19.01 6.79
C ARG A 100 -21.58 -18.77 5.77
N LEU A 101 -21.92 -18.42 4.53
CA LEU A 101 -20.92 -18.08 3.51
C LEU A 101 -20.07 -16.86 3.90
N LEU A 102 -20.69 -15.87 4.55
CA LEU A 102 -19.97 -14.70 5.06
C LEU A 102 -19.05 -15.06 6.23
N ASP A 103 -19.54 -15.85 7.17
CA ASP A 103 -18.78 -16.22 8.38
C ASP A 103 -17.52 -17.03 8.05
N ILE A 104 -17.57 -17.86 7.00
CA ILE A 104 -16.43 -18.67 6.54
C ILE A 104 -15.50 -17.87 5.61
N GLY A 105 -16.05 -16.98 4.78
CA GLY A 105 -15.24 -16.14 3.88
C GLY A 105 -14.36 -15.12 4.60
N GLY A 106 -14.75 -14.70 5.81
CA GLY A 106 -13.96 -13.77 6.62
C GLY A 106 -13.90 -12.36 6.01
N ASN A 107 -12.76 -11.68 6.16
CA ASN A 107 -12.53 -10.30 5.72
C ASN A 107 -11.66 -10.23 4.44
N ASP A 108 -11.88 -11.14 3.49
CA ASP A 108 -11.20 -11.06 2.20
C ASP A 108 -11.93 -10.09 1.24
N LEU A 109 -11.29 -9.70 0.13
CA LEU A 109 -11.87 -8.76 -0.84
C LEU A 109 -13.13 -9.31 -1.54
N ALA A 110 -13.45 -10.60 -1.40
CA ALA A 110 -14.66 -11.24 -1.95
C ALA A 110 -15.79 -11.41 -0.90
N ALA A 111 -15.55 -11.09 0.37
CA ALA A 111 -16.48 -11.28 1.47
C ALA A 111 -17.84 -10.60 1.26
N GLY A 112 -17.92 -9.52 0.48
CA GLY A 112 -19.18 -8.85 0.16
C GLY A 112 -20.05 -9.55 -0.90
N ALA A 113 -19.50 -10.48 -1.68
CA ALA A 113 -20.19 -11.07 -2.84
C ALA A 113 -21.51 -11.81 -2.49
N PRO A 114 -21.58 -12.61 -1.41
CA PRO A 114 -22.83 -13.26 -1.01
C PRO A 114 -23.95 -12.26 -0.68
N SER A 115 -23.63 -11.14 -0.01
CA SER A 115 -24.60 -10.09 0.29
C SER A 115 -25.13 -9.43 -0.99
N THR A 116 -24.26 -9.16 -1.96
CA THR A 116 -24.68 -8.61 -3.26
C THR A 116 -25.62 -9.56 -4.01
N ALA A 117 -25.30 -10.85 -4.04
CA ALA A 117 -26.15 -11.87 -4.65
C ALA A 117 -27.54 -11.94 -3.99
N PHE A 118 -27.59 -11.79 -2.66
CA PHE A 118 -28.86 -11.67 -1.92
C PHE A 118 -29.65 -10.43 -2.32
N GLY A 119 -28.98 -9.28 -2.46
CA GLY A 119 -29.62 -8.06 -2.93
C GLY A 119 -30.26 -8.24 -4.32
N GLU A 120 -29.55 -8.85 -5.27
CA GLU A 120 -30.09 -9.20 -6.58
C GLU A 120 -31.29 -10.17 -6.49
N TRP A 121 -31.25 -11.13 -5.56
CA TRP A 121 -32.38 -12.01 -5.29
C TRP A 121 -33.61 -11.24 -4.78
N THR A 122 -33.44 -10.24 -3.91
CA THR A 122 -34.56 -9.41 -3.44
C THR A 122 -35.15 -8.57 -4.56
N LYS A 123 -34.32 -8.00 -5.44
CA LYS A 123 -34.74 -7.14 -6.56
C LYS A 123 -35.62 -7.85 -7.59
N LYS A 124 -35.44 -9.16 -7.79
CA LYS A 124 -36.24 -9.94 -8.75
C LYS A 124 -37.70 -10.13 -8.35
N ASN A 125 -38.08 -9.91 -7.09
CA ASN A 125 -39.46 -10.00 -6.67
C ASN A 125 -39.78 -8.93 -5.61
N PRO A 126 -40.66 -7.96 -5.90
CA PRO A 126 -40.92 -6.80 -5.05
C PRO A 126 -41.50 -7.16 -3.67
N VAL A 127 -41.97 -8.39 -3.46
CA VAL A 127 -42.48 -8.85 -2.16
C VAL A 127 -41.34 -9.28 -1.21
N ARG A 128 -40.13 -9.53 -1.72
CA ARG A 128 -38.99 -10.04 -0.93
C ARG A 128 -38.38 -8.97 -0.04
N ALA A 129 -38.07 -7.78 -0.57
CA ALA A 129 -37.47 -6.71 0.21
C ALA A 129 -38.33 -6.27 1.43
N PRO A 130 -39.67 -6.07 1.30
CA PRO A 130 -40.53 -5.76 2.45
C PRO A 130 -40.51 -6.81 3.57
N LYS A 131 -40.35 -8.10 3.23
CA LYS A 131 -40.23 -9.16 4.23
C LYS A 131 -38.92 -9.05 5.02
N VAL A 132 -37.81 -8.70 4.36
CA VAL A 132 -36.54 -8.43 5.04
C VAL A 132 -36.69 -7.21 5.95
N TYR A 133 -37.34 -6.14 5.49
CA TYR A 133 -37.58 -4.95 6.30
C TYR A 133 -38.45 -5.25 7.53
N GLN A 134 -39.47 -6.10 7.39
CA GLN A 134 -40.28 -6.54 8.52
C GLN A 134 -39.45 -7.33 9.55
N ALA A 135 -38.61 -8.26 9.09
CA ALA A 135 -37.72 -9.03 9.95
C ALA A 135 -36.69 -8.13 10.68
N ALA A 136 -36.10 -7.17 9.98
CA ALA A 136 -35.18 -6.19 10.56
C ALA A 136 -35.87 -5.31 11.62
N ARG A 137 -37.12 -4.88 11.38
CA ARG A 137 -37.93 -4.14 12.37
C ARG A 137 -38.23 -4.96 13.63
N SER A 138 -38.32 -6.29 13.52
CA SER A 138 -38.47 -7.18 14.68
C SER A 138 -37.16 -7.51 15.40
N GLY A 139 -36.03 -6.97 14.95
CA GLY A 139 -34.71 -7.21 15.55
C GLY A 139 -34.08 -8.54 15.12
N ASP A 140 -34.43 -9.08 13.96
CA ASP A 140 -33.74 -10.27 13.43
C ASP A 140 -32.31 -9.93 13.00
N ASN A 141 -31.32 -10.57 13.63
CA ASN A 141 -29.90 -10.28 13.44
C ASN A 141 -29.43 -10.51 11.99
N LEU A 142 -29.95 -11.55 11.32
CA LEU A 142 -29.55 -11.85 9.93
C LEU A 142 -30.13 -10.79 8.98
N ALA A 143 -31.39 -10.42 9.16
CA ALA A 143 -32.02 -9.34 8.40
C ALA A 143 -31.30 -7.99 8.62
N LEU A 144 -30.91 -7.67 9.87
CA LEU A 144 -30.14 -6.46 10.18
C LEU A 144 -28.78 -6.43 9.48
N ARG A 145 -28.05 -7.55 9.48
CA ARG A 145 -26.74 -7.68 8.79
C ARG A 145 -26.84 -7.42 7.27
N HIS A 146 -27.99 -7.73 6.67
CA HIS A 146 -28.23 -7.55 5.23
C HIS A 146 -29.01 -6.28 4.88
N LEU A 147 -29.50 -5.52 5.87
CA LEU A 147 -30.37 -4.36 5.64
C LEU A 147 -29.75 -3.32 4.72
N PHE A 148 -28.47 -3.00 4.92
CA PHE A 148 -27.73 -2.08 4.05
C PHE A 148 -27.80 -2.49 2.57
N THR A 149 -27.48 -3.76 2.29
CA THR A 149 -27.42 -4.26 0.91
C THR A 149 -28.80 -4.30 0.27
N VAL A 150 -29.83 -4.73 1.01
CA VAL A 150 -31.21 -4.80 0.48
C VAL A 150 -31.72 -3.39 0.17
N LEU A 151 -31.52 -2.43 1.08
CA LEU A 151 -31.89 -1.02 0.85
C LEU A 151 -31.22 -0.47 -0.42
N VAL A 152 -29.89 -0.66 -0.56
CA VAL A 152 -29.14 -0.13 -1.72
C VAL A 152 -29.55 -0.78 -3.03
N MET A 153 -29.70 -2.11 -3.06
CA MET A 153 -29.98 -2.85 -4.30
C MET A 153 -31.40 -2.62 -4.84
N ASN A 154 -32.35 -2.31 -3.94
CA ASN A 154 -33.72 -1.96 -4.31
C ASN A 154 -33.93 -0.44 -4.47
N ALA A 155 -32.93 0.39 -4.12
CA ALA A 155 -33.02 1.85 -4.12
C ALA A 155 -34.19 2.40 -3.29
N ASP A 156 -34.50 1.75 -2.16
CA ASP A 156 -35.65 2.06 -1.30
C ASP A 156 -35.34 3.20 -0.33
N ILE A 157 -35.27 4.43 -0.86
CA ILE A 157 -34.94 5.65 -0.09
C ILE A 157 -35.93 5.88 1.06
N GLU A 158 -37.23 5.62 0.84
CA GLU A 158 -38.27 5.85 1.86
C GLU A 158 -38.08 4.93 3.07
N GLU A 159 -37.84 3.64 2.84
CA GLU A 159 -37.54 2.69 3.92
C GLU A 159 -36.22 3.05 4.62
N GLY A 160 -35.21 3.49 3.87
CA GLY A 160 -33.96 3.99 4.43
C GLY A 160 -34.17 5.16 5.41
N LEU A 161 -35.01 6.13 5.05
CA LEU A 161 -35.34 7.27 5.93
C LEU A 161 -36.11 6.82 7.19
N ILE A 162 -37.02 5.86 7.05
CA ILE A 162 -37.74 5.28 8.19
C ILE A 162 -36.78 4.59 9.15
N PHE A 163 -35.86 3.76 8.63
CA PHE A 163 -34.87 3.08 9.46
C PHE A 163 -33.81 4.02 10.06
N ALA A 164 -33.46 5.12 9.39
CA ALA A 164 -32.58 6.14 9.95
C ALA A 164 -33.16 6.79 11.23
N GLN A 165 -34.48 6.71 11.42
CA GLN A 165 -35.19 7.19 12.62
C GLN A 165 -35.52 6.06 13.61
N ALA A 166 -35.14 4.81 13.33
CA ALA A 166 -35.45 3.66 14.17
C ALA A 166 -34.79 3.77 15.55
N HIS A 167 -35.39 3.09 16.54
CA HIS A 167 -34.79 2.96 17.87
C HIS A 167 -33.70 1.89 17.88
N GLU A 168 -33.82 0.89 17.01
CA GLU A 168 -32.83 -0.17 16.84
C GLU A 168 -31.54 0.39 16.23
N ARG A 169 -30.42 0.21 16.94
CA ARG A 169 -29.15 0.89 16.64
C ARG A 169 -28.54 0.37 15.35
N GLU A 170 -28.52 -0.95 15.17
CA GLU A 170 -27.96 -1.58 13.97
C GLU A 170 -28.75 -1.22 12.72
N ALA A 171 -30.09 -1.20 12.83
CA ALA A 171 -30.96 -0.80 11.74
C ALA A 171 -30.69 0.65 11.30
N LYS A 172 -30.53 1.55 12.28
CA LYS A 172 -30.18 2.95 12.03
C LYS A 172 -28.83 3.10 11.33
N LEU A 173 -27.79 2.45 11.82
CA LEU A 173 -26.45 2.52 11.21
C LEU A 173 -26.44 1.98 9.77
N ALA A 174 -27.11 0.85 9.53
CA ALA A 174 -27.23 0.27 8.20
C ALA A 174 -27.99 1.20 7.24
N ALA A 175 -29.06 1.83 7.71
CA ALA A 175 -29.86 2.76 6.93
C ALA A 175 -29.11 4.05 6.58
N LEU A 176 -28.42 4.66 7.55
CA LEU A 176 -27.57 5.85 7.30
C LEU A 176 -26.51 5.56 6.23
N SER A 177 -25.84 4.41 6.35
CA SER A 177 -24.86 3.94 5.36
C SER A 177 -25.49 3.78 3.98
N ALA A 178 -26.67 3.16 3.93
CA ALA A 178 -27.38 2.87 2.67
C ALA A 178 -27.82 4.16 1.97
N LEU A 179 -28.36 5.12 2.72
CA LEU A 179 -28.76 6.42 2.20
C LEU A 179 -27.57 7.17 1.55
N GLY A 180 -26.37 7.07 2.12
CA GLY A 180 -25.17 7.65 1.51
C GLY A 180 -24.69 6.93 0.24
N ALA A 181 -25.14 5.70 0.01
CA ALA A 181 -24.68 4.83 -1.08
C ALA A 181 -25.60 4.80 -2.30
N MET A 182 -26.87 5.23 -2.16
CA MET A 182 -27.89 5.20 -3.20
C MET A 182 -27.83 6.40 -4.15
N GLU A 183 -28.35 6.23 -5.36
CA GLU A 183 -28.65 7.37 -6.24
C GLU A 183 -29.90 8.11 -5.76
N LEU A 184 -29.71 9.31 -5.20
CA LEU A 184 -30.77 10.01 -4.45
C LEU A 184 -31.73 10.87 -5.30
N GLY A 185 -31.40 11.16 -6.56
CA GLY A 185 -32.26 11.93 -7.46
C GLY A 185 -32.79 13.24 -6.84
N GLU A 186 -34.10 13.46 -6.91
CA GLU A 186 -34.77 14.65 -6.35
C GLU A 186 -34.79 14.67 -4.81
N ARG A 187 -34.62 13.52 -4.15
CA ARG A 187 -34.65 13.38 -2.68
C ARG A 187 -33.31 13.66 -2.00
N TYR A 188 -32.31 14.11 -2.77
CA TYR A 188 -30.97 14.37 -2.26
C TYR A 188 -30.93 15.31 -1.05
N SER A 189 -31.67 16.41 -1.09
CA SER A 189 -31.70 17.38 0.02
C SER A 189 -32.31 16.80 1.28
N GLU A 190 -33.44 16.09 1.15
CA GLU A 190 -34.14 15.44 2.28
C GLU A 190 -33.25 14.41 2.98
N VAL A 191 -32.50 13.63 2.19
CA VAL A 191 -31.56 12.64 2.73
C VAL A 191 -30.37 13.32 3.40
N LEU A 192 -29.80 14.37 2.80
CA LEU A 192 -28.71 15.11 3.45
C LEU A 192 -29.15 15.76 4.77
N ASP A 193 -30.37 16.28 4.86
CA ASP A 193 -30.91 16.83 6.12
C ASP A 193 -30.97 15.75 7.20
N THR A 194 -31.40 14.53 6.83
CA THR A 194 -31.45 13.38 7.74
C THR A 194 -30.05 12.93 8.18
N LEU A 195 -29.11 12.88 7.24
CA LEU A 195 -27.71 12.53 7.52
C LEU A 195 -27.05 13.60 8.41
N LEU A 196 -27.28 14.88 8.14
CA LEU A 196 -26.79 15.98 8.96
C LEU A 196 -27.34 15.92 10.39
N GLN A 197 -28.64 15.61 10.54
CA GLN A 197 -29.22 15.38 11.86
C GLN A 197 -28.50 14.24 12.60
N GLY A 198 -28.24 13.12 11.91
CA GLY A 198 -27.47 12.02 12.49
C GLY A 198 -26.03 12.39 12.85
N ALA A 199 -25.39 13.27 12.07
CA ALA A 199 -24.05 13.78 12.35
C ALA A 199 -23.97 14.61 13.65
N THR A 200 -25.09 15.17 14.11
CA THR A 200 -25.18 15.88 15.42
C THR A 200 -25.41 14.95 16.62
N SER A 201 -25.50 13.64 16.39
CA SER A 201 -25.73 12.63 17.45
C SER A 201 -24.64 12.66 18.52
N ILE A 202 -25.03 12.30 19.76
CA ILE A 202 -24.11 12.09 20.88
C ILE A 202 -23.42 10.71 20.76
N ASP A 203 -24.07 9.74 20.11
CA ASP A 203 -23.47 8.44 19.78
C ASP A 203 -22.48 8.64 18.63
N GLU A 204 -21.18 8.42 18.92
CA GLU A 204 -20.07 8.62 17.99
C GLU A 204 -20.22 7.78 16.72
N ASP A 205 -20.65 6.51 16.81
CA ASP A 205 -20.79 5.65 15.63
C ASP A 205 -21.87 6.18 14.69
N ILE A 206 -22.98 6.68 15.24
CA ILE A 206 -24.04 7.31 14.46
C ILE A 206 -23.53 8.58 13.81
N ALA A 207 -22.84 9.44 14.56
CA ALA A 207 -22.32 10.70 14.06
C ALA A 207 -21.30 10.48 12.92
N LEU A 208 -20.31 9.61 13.13
CA LEU A 208 -19.29 9.29 12.13
C LEU A 208 -19.90 8.61 10.90
N ARG A 209 -20.85 7.69 11.08
CA ARG A 209 -21.50 7.02 9.93
C ARG A 209 -22.34 7.98 9.10
N SER A 210 -23.03 8.90 9.76
CA SER A 210 -23.77 9.97 9.10
C SER A 210 -22.87 10.92 8.32
N LEU A 211 -21.71 11.29 8.87
CA LEU A 211 -20.71 12.11 8.18
C LEU A 211 -20.18 11.38 6.94
N GLU A 212 -19.74 10.12 7.10
CA GLU A 212 -19.28 9.28 5.99
C GLU A 212 -20.31 9.21 4.86
N ALA A 213 -21.56 8.91 5.21
CA ALA A 213 -22.66 8.80 4.26
C ALA A 213 -22.95 10.13 3.54
N GLY A 214 -22.86 11.27 4.24
CA GLY A 214 -23.08 12.59 3.65
C GLY A 214 -22.01 12.95 2.61
N TYR A 215 -20.73 12.79 2.98
CA TYR A 215 -19.63 13.01 2.05
C TYR A 215 -19.63 12.01 0.88
N ARG A 216 -19.98 10.75 1.13
CA ARG A 216 -20.16 9.74 0.08
C ARG A 216 -21.25 10.15 -0.92
N ALA A 217 -22.42 10.58 -0.44
CA ALA A 217 -23.52 11.01 -1.30
C ALA A 217 -23.12 12.24 -2.15
N ALA A 218 -22.34 13.15 -1.58
CA ALA A 218 -21.78 14.29 -2.30
C ALA A 218 -20.76 13.86 -3.37
N ALA A 219 -19.81 12.99 -3.01
CA ALA A 219 -18.81 12.45 -3.92
C ALA A 219 -19.43 11.69 -5.11
N GLN A 220 -20.49 10.89 -4.88
CA GLN A 220 -21.22 10.21 -5.95
C GLN A 220 -21.82 11.17 -6.99
N ARG A 221 -22.15 12.39 -6.59
CA ARG A 221 -22.62 13.47 -7.48
C ARG A 221 -21.51 14.32 -8.06
N LYS A 222 -20.25 14.06 -7.71
CA LYS A 222 -19.09 14.92 -8.03
C LYS A 222 -19.32 16.36 -7.59
N ALA A 223 -19.88 16.51 -6.38
CA ALA A 223 -20.17 17.79 -5.75
C ALA A 223 -19.67 17.78 -4.31
N HIS A 224 -19.39 18.95 -3.75
CA HIS A 224 -19.02 19.07 -2.35
C HIS A 224 -20.23 18.91 -1.44
N ALA A 225 -20.00 18.32 -0.26
CA ALA A 225 -21.01 18.30 0.79
C ALA A 225 -21.32 19.72 1.28
N PRO A 226 -22.54 19.97 1.79
CA PRO A 226 -22.86 21.27 2.39
C PRO A 226 -21.92 21.61 3.54
N VAL A 227 -21.58 22.90 3.69
CA VAL A 227 -20.65 23.42 4.71
C VAL A 227 -21.04 23.03 6.14
N SER A 228 -22.32 22.79 6.41
CA SER A 228 -22.80 22.30 7.71
C SER A 228 -22.22 20.92 8.09
N PHE A 229 -21.84 20.09 7.12
CA PHE A 229 -21.13 18.83 7.39
C PHE A 229 -19.71 19.11 7.90
N ASP A 230 -19.03 20.13 7.39
CA ASP A 230 -17.67 20.48 7.83
C ASP A 230 -17.66 20.90 9.30
N GLU A 231 -18.68 21.63 9.75
CA GLU A 231 -18.83 22.00 11.17
C GLU A 231 -18.98 20.77 12.08
N GLN A 232 -19.74 19.77 11.63
CA GLN A 232 -19.91 18.52 12.38
C GLN A 232 -18.66 17.64 12.29
N LEU A 233 -17.98 17.63 11.14
CA LEU A 233 -16.71 16.94 10.95
C LEU A 233 -15.64 17.51 11.88
N GLU A 234 -15.49 18.84 11.95
CA GLU A 234 -14.56 19.50 12.87
C GLU A 234 -14.85 19.08 14.32
N ARG A 235 -16.12 19.05 14.71
CA ARG A 235 -16.53 18.61 16.06
C ARG A 235 -16.16 17.14 16.31
N ALA A 236 -16.39 16.26 15.34
CA ALA A 236 -16.08 14.84 15.46
C ALA A 236 -14.57 14.60 15.52
N LEU A 237 -13.79 15.27 14.67
CA LEU A 237 -12.33 15.09 14.61
C LEU A 237 -11.59 15.69 15.81
N LYS A 238 -12.20 16.64 16.55
CA LYS A 238 -11.63 17.17 17.81
C LYS A 238 -11.40 16.09 18.88
N THR A 239 -12.13 14.97 18.85
CA THR A 239 -11.93 13.89 19.83
C THR A 239 -10.62 13.13 19.61
N ARG A 240 -10.07 13.16 18.39
CA ARG A 240 -8.91 12.37 17.95
C ARG A 240 -9.03 10.89 18.32
N SER A 241 -10.26 10.35 18.31
CA SER A 241 -10.50 8.92 18.53
C SER A 241 -9.99 8.11 17.33
N SER A 242 -9.66 6.83 17.55
CA SER A 242 -9.22 5.94 16.45
C SER A 242 -10.26 5.83 15.34
N PHE A 243 -11.56 5.88 15.69
CA PHE A 243 -12.65 5.87 14.71
C PHE A 243 -12.76 7.17 13.93
N ALA A 244 -12.58 8.32 14.59
CA ALA A 244 -12.60 9.63 13.94
C ALA A 244 -11.41 9.78 12.97
N ILE A 245 -10.22 9.33 13.36
CA ILE A 245 -9.03 9.32 12.49
C ILE A 245 -9.26 8.36 11.31
N HIS A 246 -9.79 7.17 11.56
CA HIS A 246 -10.12 6.23 10.49
C HIS A 246 -11.15 6.81 9.50
N LEU A 247 -12.17 7.52 9.99
CA LEU A 247 -13.11 8.25 9.14
C LEU A 247 -12.38 9.28 8.27
N ALA A 248 -11.54 10.14 8.85
CA ALA A 248 -10.78 11.14 8.09
C ALA A 248 -9.95 10.51 6.96
N THR A 249 -9.24 9.42 7.26
CA THR A 249 -8.48 8.68 6.26
C THR A 249 -9.37 8.08 5.17
N ASN A 250 -10.51 7.49 5.55
CA ASN A 250 -11.45 6.90 4.60
C ASN A 250 -12.10 7.96 3.69
N LEU A 251 -12.41 9.14 4.23
CA LEU A 251 -12.92 10.27 3.47
C LEU A 251 -11.91 10.74 2.40
N LEU A 252 -10.63 10.88 2.78
CA LEU A 252 -9.56 11.24 1.84
C LEU A 252 -9.35 10.20 0.75
N TRP A 253 -9.48 8.91 1.09
CA TRP A 253 -9.30 7.83 0.12
C TRP A 253 -10.50 7.65 -0.81
N MET A 254 -11.70 7.52 -0.27
CA MET A 254 -12.87 7.05 -1.02
C MET A 254 -13.80 8.18 -1.49
N HIS A 255 -13.74 9.34 -0.83
CA HIS A 255 -14.76 10.39 -0.96
C HIS A 255 -14.16 11.78 -1.19
N LEU A 256 -12.95 11.86 -1.76
CA LEU A 256 -12.22 13.10 -2.02
C LEU A 256 -13.05 14.14 -2.79
N ASP A 257 -13.78 13.73 -3.82
CA ASP A 257 -14.65 14.61 -4.64
C ASP A 257 -15.79 15.25 -3.82
N GLY A 258 -16.17 14.63 -2.69
CA GLY A 258 -17.20 15.12 -1.79
C GLY A 258 -16.70 16.16 -0.78
N LEU A 259 -15.38 16.27 -0.59
CA LEU A 259 -14.77 17.13 0.43
C LEU A 259 -14.66 18.56 -0.06
N THR A 260 -15.02 19.52 0.79
CA THR A 260 -14.61 20.91 0.63
C THR A 260 -13.11 21.06 0.95
N GLU A 261 -12.49 22.18 0.57
CA GLU A 261 -11.11 22.48 1.00
C GLU A 261 -10.96 22.46 2.53
N ASN A 262 -11.95 22.96 3.27
CA ASN A 262 -11.94 22.95 4.72
C ASN A 262 -12.01 21.53 5.29
N ALA A 263 -12.91 20.67 4.77
CA ALA A 263 -13.00 19.27 5.18
C ALA A 263 -11.72 18.48 4.85
N LEU A 264 -11.12 18.76 3.69
CA LEU A 264 -9.83 18.19 3.29
C LEU A 264 -8.73 18.52 4.30
N ASP A 265 -8.59 19.79 4.67
CA ASP A 265 -7.57 20.23 5.64
C ASP A 265 -7.82 19.64 7.04
N LEU A 266 -9.08 19.58 7.49
CA LEU A 266 -9.47 18.95 8.75
C LEU A 266 -9.10 17.45 8.78
N CYS A 267 -9.37 16.74 7.68
CA CYS A 267 -9.05 15.32 7.56
C CYS A 267 -7.53 15.08 7.56
N LEU A 268 -6.75 15.91 6.86
CA LEU A 268 -5.29 15.79 6.82
C LEU A 268 -4.66 15.99 8.20
N ASP A 269 -5.09 17.03 8.93
CA ASP A 269 -4.59 17.28 10.28
C ASP A 269 -4.96 16.17 11.26
N ALA A 270 -6.16 15.59 11.14
CA ALA A 270 -6.55 14.43 11.95
C ALA A 270 -5.79 13.15 11.58
N ALA A 271 -5.56 12.91 10.29
CA ALA A 271 -4.86 11.73 9.80
C ALA A 271 -3.40 11.67 10.28
N ALA A 272 -2.76 12.83 10.50
CA ALA A 272 -1.40 12.91 11.04
C ALA A 272 -1.26 12.33 12.46
N ASP A 273 -2.36 12.21 13.22
CA ASP A 273 -2.39 11.67 14.59
C ASP A 273 -2.66 10.15 14.66
N VAL A 274 -2.59 9.43 13.52
CA VAL A 274 -2.85 7.98 13.51
C VAL A 274 -1.90 7.21 14.43
N ASP A 275 -2.47 6.21 15.12
CA ASP A 275 -1.70 5.28 15.92
C ASP A 275 -0.82 4.39 15.01
N PRO A 276 0.51 4.36 15.21
CA PRO A 276 1.41 3.49 14.45
C PRO A 276 1.05 2.01 14.48
N ASP A 277 0.30 1.56 15.49
CA ASP A 277 -0.15 0.17 15.61
C ASP A 277 -1.42 -0.14 14.79
N SER A 278 -2.07 0.88 14.21
CA SER A 278 -3.29 0.75 13.39
C SER A 278 -2.98 0.48 11.91
N ALA A 279 -2.40 -0.68 11.61
CA ALA A 279 -1.98 -1.06 10.25
C ALA A 279 -3.06 -0.89 9.16
N GLY A 280 -4.34 -1.17 9.49
CA GLY A 280 -5.46 -0.99 8.55
C GLY A 280 -5.67 0.49 8.16
N THR A 281 -5.63 1.40 9.13
CA THR A 281 -5.76 2.84 8.88
C THR A 281 -4.54 3.39 8.14
N ILE A 282 -3.34 2.92 8.46
CA ILE A 282 -2.12 3.30 7.72
C ILE A 282 -2.21 2.86 6.25
N SER A 283 -2.70 1.64 5.99
CA SER A 283 -2.94 1.17 4.63
C SER A 283 -3.96 2.03 3.89
N HIS A 284 -5.09 2.39 4.52
CA HIS A 284 -6.05 3.33 3.92
C HIS A 284 -5.41 4.70 3.64
N MET A 285 -4.47 5.13 4.50
CA MET A 285 -3.80 6.41 4.33
C MET A 285 -2.80 6.40 3.17
N ASP A 286 -2.14 5.28 2.90
CA ASP A 286 -1.35 5.12 1.67
C ASP A 286 -2.22 5.24 0.41
N HIS A 287 -3.41 4.62 0.44
CA HIS A 287 -4.34 4.78 -0.68
C HIS A 287 -4.89 6.21 -0.78
N ALA A 288 -5.13 6.89 0.35
CA ALA A 288 -5.49 8.31 0.37
C ALA A 288 -4.39 9.19 -0.23
N GLY A 289 -3.12 8.95 0.12
CA GLY A 289 -1.97 9.65 -0.45
C GLY A 289 -1.89 9.47 -1.96
N TYR A 290 -2.08 8.24 -2.46
CA TYR A 290 -2.16 7.95 -3.89
C TYR A 290 -3.26 8.78 -4.58
N GLN A 291 -4.46 8.86 -3.99
CA GLN A 291 -5.58 9.62 -4.55
C GLN A 291 -5.30 11.12 -4.55
N LEU A 292 -4.75 11.66 -3.47
CA LEU A 292 -4.39 13.08 -3.37
C LEU A 292 -3.39 13.49 -4.46
N VAL A 293 -2.33 12.70 -4.66
CA VAL A 293 -1.34 12.97 -5.72
C VAL A 293 -2.00 12.89 -7.10
N SER A 294 -2.82 11.86 -7.34
CA SER A 294 -3.54 11.65 -8.60
C SER A 294 -4.52 12.79 -8.93
N ALA A 295 -5.10 13.41 -7.89
CA ALA A 295 -6.02 14.54 -8.00
C ALA A 295 -5.32 15.91 -8.07
N GLY A 296 -3.98 15.95 -8.07
CA GLY A 296 -3.20 17.20 -8.15
C GLY A 296 -2.88 17.85 -6.80
N TYR A 297 -3.21 17.21 -5.68
CA TYR A 297 -2.90 17.67 -4.32
C TYR A 297 -1.59 17.09 -3.77
N ALA A 298 -0.57 16.94 -4.62
CA ALA A 298 0.70 16.33 -4.25
C ALA A 298 1.37 17.05 -3.05
N GLU A 299 1.30 18.38 -3.01
CA GLU A 299 1.85 19.17 -1.89
C GLU A 299 1.20 18.81 -0.54
N LYS A 300 -0.12 18.60 -0.50
CA LYS A 300 -0.84 18.21 0.72
C LYS A 300 -0.41 16.81 1.18
N ALA A 301 -0.22 15.87 0.25
CA ALA A 301 0.29 14.53 0.56
C ALA A 301 1.72 14.58 1.12
N ILE A 302 2.59 15.41 0.53
CA ILE A 302 3.98 15.60 0.98
C ILE A 302 4.03 16.18 2.40
N CYS A 303 3.20 17.18 2.69
CA CYS A 303 3.07 17.76 4.02
C CYS A 303 2.57 16.74 5.05
N LEU A 304 1.50 15.99 4.72
CA LEU A 304 0.95 14.95 5.59
C LEU A 304 2.00 13.91 5.98
N LEU A 305 2.76 13.38 5.02
CA LEU A 305 3.81 12.39 5.29
C LEU A 305 4.88 12.95 6.22
N SER A 306 5.28 14.22 6.02
CA SER A 306 6.25 14.87 6.91
C SER A 306 5.75 14.94 8.35
N GLU A 307 4.51 15.41 8.55
CA GLU A 307 3.91 15.50 9.88
C GLU A 307 3.74 14.13 10.53
N LEU A 308 3.33 13.14 9.75
CA LEU A 308 3.13 11.77 10.21
C LEU A 308 4.42 11.12 10.72
N PHE A 309 5.51 11.22 9.96
CA PHE A 309 6.80 10.66 10.36
C PHE A 309 7.32 11.33 11.64
N ASP A 310 7.07 12.63 11.78
CA ASP A 310 7.49 13.40 12.94
C ASP A 310 6.66 13.09 14.18
N ARG A 311 5.32 13.09 14.07
CA ARG A 311 4.39 12.78 15.18
C ARG A 311 4.53 11.33 15.64
N SER A 312 4.76 10.39 14.72
CA SER A 312 5.01 8.98 15.02
C SER A 312 6.44 8.69 15.50
N LYS A 313 7.35 9.68 15.53
CA LYS A 313 8.77 9.54 15.89
C LYS A 313 9.48 8.47 15.06
N GLY A 314 9.12 8.37 13.77
CA GLY A 314 9.66 7.38 12.84
C GLY A 314 9.21 5.94 13.09
N ARG A 315 8.14 5.70 13.88
CA ARG A 315 7.50 4.38 13.95
C ARG A 315 6.74 4.05 12.66
N ILE A 316 6.21 5.08 12.02
CA ILE A 316 5.64 4.99 10.67
C ILE A 316 6.70 5.54 9.73
N THR A 317 7.05 4.78 8.69
CA THR A 317 8.04 5.20 7.68
C THR A 317 7.45 5.13 6.28
N LEU A 318 8.23 5.56 5.29
CA LEU A 318 7.79 5.61 3.89
C LEU A 318 7.61 4.20 3.27
N ASP A 319 8.12 3.16 3.94
CA ASP A 319 7.86 1.74 3.63
C ASP A 319 6.37 1.37 3.65
N ALA A 320 5.57 2.02 4.49
CA ALA A 320 4.13 1.82 4.59
C ALA A 320 3.36 2.60 3.50
N PHE A 321 4.04 3.47 2.74
CA PHE A 321 3.44 4.40 1.78
C PHE A 321 3.90 4.16 0.33
N GLN A 322 4.08 2.90 -0.04
CA GLN A 322 4.61 2.55 -1.37
C GLN A 322 3.68 2.97 -2.51
N SER A 323 2.35 2.95 -2.32
CA SER A 323 1.41 3.40 -3.35
C SER A 323 1.53 4.92 -3.55
N THR A 324 1.62 5.68 -2.46
CA THR A 324 1.81 7.14 -2.48
C THR A 324 3.14 7.51 -3.10
N TYR A 325 4.22 6.83 -2.73
CA TYR A 325 5.55 7.07 -3.29
C TYR A 325 5.58 6.78 -4.80
N HIS A 326 4.97 5.67 -5.23
CA HIS A 326 4.80 5.36 -6.64
C HIS A 326 3.95 6.41 -7.38
N ALA A 327 2.92 6.98 -6.74
CA ALA A 327 2.16 8.09 -7.32
C ALA A 327 3.04 9.34 -7.52
N LEU A 328 3.87 9.70 -6.54
CA LEU A 328 4.80 10.84 -6.64
C LEU A 328 5.83 10.63 -7.77
N GLN A 329 6.33 9.40 -7.94
CA GLN A 329 7.22 9.07 -9.05
C GLN A 329 6.55 9.25 -10.41
N ASN A 330 5.30 8.81 -10.56
CA ASN A 330 4.55 8.88 -11.82
C ASN A 330 3.97 10.26 -12.12
N ALA A 331 3.77 11.11 -11.11
CA ALA A 331 3.33 12.50 -11.29
C ALA A 331 4.37 13.38 -12.00
N GLY A 332 5.62 12.91 -12.09
CA GLY A 332 6.71 13.55 -12.81
C GLY A 332 7.97 13.65 -11.96
N SER A 333 9.15 13.59 -12.59
CA SER A 333 10.43 13.67 -11.87
C SER A 333 10.58 14.96 -11.05
N ASP A 334 9.94 16.04 -11.48
CA ASP A 334 9.94 17.34 -10.81
C ASP A 334 9.12 17.33 -9.50
N VAL A 335 8.04 16.56 -9.45
CA VAL A 335 7.17 16.44 -8.25
C VAL A 335 7.91 15.72 -7.14
N LEU A 336 8.53 14.57 -7.46
CA LEU A 336 9.37 13.86 -6.51
C LEU A 336 10.56 14.71 -6.05
N GLY A 337 11.25 15.39 -6.98
CA GLY A 337 12.33 16.30 -6.61
C GLY A 337 11.88 17.44 -5.69
N GLY A 338 10.70 18.01 -5.93
CA GLY A 338 10.06 18.98 -5.05
C GLY A 338 9.78 18.41 -3.65
N ALA A 339 9.26 17.19 -3.56
CA ALA A 339 9.02 16.49 -2.31
C ALA A 339 10.32 16.28 -1.50
N VAL A 340 11.38 15.80 -2.17
CA VAL A 340 12.70 15.59 -1.56
C VAL A 340 13.25 16.91 -0.98
N VAL A 341 13.17 18.00 -1.74
CA VAL A 341 13.61 19.32 -1.27
C VAL A 341 12.77 19.80 -0.09
N TYR A 342 11.44 19.65 -0.16
CA TYR A 342 10.55 20.01 0.94
C TYR A 342 10.90 19.27 2.23
N TRP A 343 11.06 17.95 2.17
CA TRP A 343 11.39 17.13 3.35
C TRP A 343 12.78 17.45 3.92
N LEU A 344 13.79 17.70 3.07
CA LEU A 344 15.12 18.08 3.56
C LEU A 344 15.13 19.47 4.22
N LEU A 345 14.28 20.40 3.77
CA LEU A 345 14.18 21.75 4.32
C LEU A 345 13.34 21.82 5.60
N ASN A 346 12.23 21.08 5.65
CA ASN A 346 11.18 21.27 6.67
C ASN A 346 11.02 20.07 7.61
N GLY A 347 11.44 18.87 7.19
CA GLY A 347 11.29 17.64 7.96
C GLY A 347 12.26 17.53 9.14
N SER A 348 11.91 16.68 10.10
CA SER A 348 12.80 16.31 11.21
C SER A 348 13.81 15.24 10.80
N ALA A 349 14.67 14.85 11.75
CA ALA A 349 15.59 13.72 11.57
C ALA A 349 14.86 12.41 11.20
N HIS A 350 13.61 12.22 11.66
CA HIS A 350 12.81 11.05 11.29
C HIS A 350 12.39 11.10 9.82
N THR A 351 11.90 12.25 9.34
CA THR A 351 11.61 12.45 7.91
C THR A 351 12.85 12.19 7.06
N HIS A 352 14.00 12.76 7.44
CA HIS A 352 15.23 12.62 6.67
C HIS A 352 15.73 11.17 6.63
N GLN A 353 15.59 10.42 7.73
CA GLN A 353 15.94 9.01 7.77
C GLN A 353 15.03 8.17 6.87
N CYS A 354 13.71 8.39 6.92
CA CYS A 354 12.73 7.70 6.06
C CYS A 354 12.94 8.02 4.58
N LEU A 355 13.28 9.27 4.28
CA LEU A 355 13.63 9.70 2.93
C LEU A 355 14.89 8.98 2.42
N ALA A 356 15.94 8.95 3.24
CA ALA A 356 17.20 8.31 2.86
C ALA A 356 17.02 6.81 2.61
N SER A 357 16.19 6.10 3.38
CA SER A 357 15.98 4.66 3.17
C SER A 357 15.28 4.32 1.85
N GLU A 358 14.38 5.18 1.36
CA GLU A 358 13.63 4.91 0.12
C GLU A 358 14.33 5.44 -1.14
N VAL A 359 15.03 6.57 -1.02
CA VAL A 359 15.64 7.22 -2.19
C VAL A 359 17.04 6.70 -2.48
N CYS A 360 17.79 6.29 -1.45
CA CYS A 360 19.10 5.68 -1.64
C CYS A 360 18.95 4.20 -1.99
N GLY A 361 19.17 3.87 -3.26
CA GLY A 361 19.06 2.50 -3.76
C GLY A 361 20.40 1.96 -4.26
N PRO A 362 20.72 0.67 -4.05
CA PRO A 362 21.86 0.07 -4.72
C PRO A 362 21.64 0.04 -6.24
N CYS A 363 22.73 0.06 -7.00
CA CYS A 363 22.72 -0.20 -8.45
C CYS A 363 22.09 0.86 -9.37
N ASN A 364 21.80 2.07 -8.91
CA ASN A 364 21.38 3.15 -9.83
C ASN A 364 22.54 3.62 -10.73
N ASP A 365 22.25 3.89 -12.01
CA ASP A 365 23.20 4.46 -12.98
C ASP A 365 22.97 5.97 -13.23
N ASN A 366 21.85 6.49 -12.72
CA ASN A 366 21.44 7.89 -12.78
C ASN A 366 20.83 8.30 -11.43
N PRO A 367 20.81 9.61 -11.10
CA PRO A 367 20.11 10.10 -9.92
C PRO A 367 18.63 9.65 -9.88
N PRO A 368 18.11 9.26 -8.70
CA PRO A 368 16.74 8.74 -8.56
C PRO A 368 15.65 9.81 -8.75
N PHE A 369 16.02 11.09 -8.74
CA PHE A 369 15.10 12.22 -8.91
C PHE A 369 15.81 13.40 -9.59
N SER A 370 15.04 14.34 -10.12
CA SER A 370 15.51 15.59 -10.73
C SER A 370 14.95 16.77 -9.96
N ILE A 371 15.77 17.80 -9.72
CA ILE A 371 15.33 19.00 -8.98
C ILE A 371 14.89 20.09 -9.97
N PRO A 372 13.60 20.49 -9.97
CA PRO A 372 13.15 21.61 -10.78
C PRO A 372 13.64 22.92 -10.17
N THR A 373 13.91 23.91 -11.03
CA THR A 373 14.36 25.24 -10.60
C THR A 373 13.40 25.92 -9.63
N SER A 374 12.09 25.69 -9.78
CA SER A 374 11.04 26.24 -8.93
C SER A 374 11.10 25.75 -7.47
N SER A 375 11.70 24.58 -7.22
CA SER A 375 11.80 24.01 -5.88
C SER A 375 13.03 24.50 -5.11
N LEU A 376 13.97 25.18 -5.77
CA LEU A 376 15.15 25.71 -5.09
C LEU A 376 14.78 26.89 -4.19
N PRO A 377 15.32 26.95 -2.94
CA PRO A 377 15.10 28.10 -2.07
C PRO A 377 15.53 29.43 -2.70
N LEU A 378 14.78 30.49 -2.39
CA LEU A 378 15.08 31.85 -2.87
C LEU A 378 16.27 32.53 -2.16
N ASN A 379 16.78 31.93 -1.09
CA ASN A 379 17.92 32.47 -0.33
C ASN A 379 19.18 31.63 -0.57
N PRO A 380 20.36 32.26 -0.80
CA PRO A 380 21.61 31.53 -0.99
C PRO A 380 22.02 30.70 0.24
N SER A 381 21.73 31.19 1.45
CA SER A 381 22.00 30.44 2.68
C SER A 381 21.18 29.16 2.79
N ASP A 382 19.92 29.20 2.35
CA ASP A 382 19.02 28.05 2.37
C ASP A 382 19.39 27.02 1.29
N GLN A 383 19.87 27.47 0.12
CA GLN A 383 20.42 26.57 -0.91
C GLN A 383 21.66 25.84 -0.42
N LEU A 384 22.59 26.54 0.25
CA LEU A 384 23.79 25.91 0.79
C LEU A 384 23.47 24.94 1.95
N PHE A 385 22.52 25.32 2.82
CA PHE A 385 21.98 24.44 3.86
C PHE A 385 21.37 23.17 3.25
N LEU A 386 20.57 23.30 2.19
CA LEU A 386 19.97 22.19 1.47
C LEU A 386 21.03 21.24 0.89
N CYS A 387 22.09 21.76 0.27
CA CYS A 387 23.21 20.95 -0.22
C CYS A 387 23.88 20.15 0.91
N ARG A 388 24.15 20.78 2.05
CA ARG A 388 24.73 20.09 3.23
C ARG A 388 23.79 19.00 3.74
N LYS A 389 22.49 19.29 3.87
CA LYS A 389 21.48 18.29 4.28
C LYS A 389 21.42 17.09 3.34
N ALA A 390 21.41 17.34 2.04
CA ALA A 390 21.43 16.29 1.03
C ALA A 390 22.65 15.38 1.18
N ILE A 391 23.85 15.96 1.30
CA ILE A 391 25.09 15.20 1.49
C ILE A 391 25.07 14.45 2.82
N GLY A 392 24.63 15.08 3.91
CA GLY A 392 24.58 14.45 5.23
C GLY A 392 23.71 13.20 5.26
N TRP A 393 22.49 13.27 4.71
CA TRP A 393 21.50 12.19 4.80
C TRP A 393 21.59 11.18 3.67
N LEU A 394 21.89 11.61 2.44
CA LEU A 394 21.88 10.76 1.25
C LEU A 394 23.27 10.22 0.89
N PHE A 395 24.30 10.45 1.72
CA PHE A 395 25.70 10.13 1.44
C PHE A 395 25.93 8.71 0.90
N ILE A 396 25.15 7.73 1.40
CA ILE A 396 25.30 6.32 1.05
C ILE A 396 25.07 6.05 -0.45
N ASP A 397 24.26 6.88 -1.12
CA ASP A 397 24.08 6.87 -2.57
C ASP A 397 24.60 8.21 -3.14
N PRO A 398 25.82 8.22 -3.72
CA PRO A 398 26.42 9.45 -4.22
C PRO A 398 25.63 10.08 -5.38
N LEU A 399 24.83 9.32 -6.13
CA LEU A 399 24.01 9.85 -7.22
C LEU A 399 22.77 10.57 -6.67
N ALA A 400 22.18 10.06 -5.60
CA ALA A 400 21.13 10.77 -4.87
C ALA A 400 21.68 12.03 -4.19
N ALA A 401 22.84 11.94 -3.54
CA ALA A 401 23.45 13.06 -2.82
C ALA A 401 23.87 14.21 -3.75
N VAL A 402 24.37 13.92 -4.96
CA VAL A 402 24.85 14.96 -5.90
C VAL A 402 23.72 15.69 -6.63
N ALA A 403 22.52 15.10 -6.72
CA ALA A 403 21.40 15.66 -7.49
C ALA A 403 21.06 17.11 -7.11
N ILE A 404 21.04 17.39 -5.80
CA ILE A 404 20.73 18.71 -5.24
C ILE A 404 21.88 19.72 -5.45
N PRO A 405 23.14 19.44 -5.03
CA PRO A 405 24.28 20.30 -5.32
C PRO A 405 24.43 20.64 -6.80
N LEU A 406 24.26 19.65 -7.69
CA LEU A 406 24.34 19.86 -9.13
C LEU A 406 23.24 20.81 -9.63
N ALA A 407 22.00 20.67 -9.12
CA ALA A 407 20.92 21.60 -9.45
C ALA A 407 21.19 23.03 -8.95
N VAL A 408 21.78 23.19 -7.76
CA VAL A 408 22.17 24.50 -7.22
C VAL A 408 23.29 25.13 -8.03
N VAL A 409 24.28 24.36 -8.51
CA VAL A 409 25.33 24.89 -9.41
C VAL A 409 24.76 25.35 -10.75
N ARG A 410 23.71 24.67 -11.25
CA ARG A 410 23.05 25.00 -12.52
C ARG A 410 22.12 26.20 -12.45
N TYR A 411 21.32 26.30 -11.39
CA TYR A 411 20.20 27.24 -11.34
C TYR A 411 20.18 28.13 -10.09
N GLY A 412 21.09 27.90 -9.14
CA GLY A 412 21.17 28.63 -7.88
C GLY A 412 21.93 29.96 -7.98
N PHE A 413 22.20 30.56 -6.82
CA PHE A 413 22.91 31.85 -6.76
C PHE A 413 24.41 31.68 -7.05
N PRO A 414 25.01 32.58 -7.85
CA PRO A 414 26.43 32.50 -8.19
C PRO A 414 27.36 32.66 -6.97
N ASP A 415 26.93 33.41 -5.94
CA ASP A 415 27.73 33.71 -4.74
C ASP A 415 28.12 32.46 -3.94
N ILE A 416 27.29 31.40 -3.98
CA ILE A 416 27.53 30.16 -3.25
C ILE A 416 28.12 29.06 -4.12
N LYS A 417 28.27 29.29 -5.43
CA LYS A 417 28.67 28.27 -6.41
C LYS A 417 29.95 27.55 -6.01
N ASN A 418 30.99 28.30 -5.65
CA ASN A 418 32.28 27.72 -5.24
C ASN A 418 32.15 26.88 -3.96
N ALA A 419 31.36 27.34 -2.98
CA ALA A 419 31.13 26.57 -1.75
C ALA A 419 30.38 25.25 -2.03
N VAL A 420 29.45 25.24 -2.99
CA VAL A 420 28.74 24.03 -3.41
C VAL A 420 29.66 23.09 -4.20
N LEU A 421 30.53 23.63 -5.07
CA LEU A 421 31.54 22.83 -5.78
C LEU A 421 32.53 22.18 -4.81
N ASP A 422 32.94 22.89 -3.76
CA ASP A 422 33.80 22.33 -2.72
C ASP A 422 33.10 21.20 -1.95
N LEU A 423 31.79 21.31 -1.66
CA LEU A 423 30.99 20.23 -1.06
C LEU A 423 30.83 19.01 -1.98
N MET A 424 30.72 19.23 -3.29
CA MET A 424 30.70 18.15 -4.29
C MET A 424 32.06 17.47 -4.41
N TYR A 425 33.15 18.20 -4.21
CA TYR A 425 34.49 17.64 -4.17
C TYR A 425 34.70 16.81 -2.89
N ASP A 426 34.53 17.43 -1.72
CA ASP A 426 34.74 16.85 -0.40
C ASP A 426 33.48 17.06 0.47
N PRO A 427 32.75 15.99 0.86
CA PRO A 427 33.20 14.58 0.87
C PRO A 427 32.91 13.74 -0.37
N LEU A 428 32.04 14.17 -1.29
CA LEU A 428 31.45 13.26 -2.27
C LEU A 428 32.46 12.65 -3.25
N LEU A 429 33.11 13.45 -4.10
CA LEU A 429 34.06 12.93 -5.10
C LEU A 429 35.34 12.36 -4.47
N VAL A 430 35.79 12.89 -3.33
CA VAL A 430 36.92 12.29 -2.60
C VAL A 430 36.56 10.85 -2.19
N SER A 431 35.35 10.63 -1.67
CA SER A 431 34.88 9.32 -1.21
C SER A 431 34.48 8.37 -2.34
N TYR A 432 33.82 8.87 -3.39
CA TYR A 432 33.23 8.09 -4.47
C TYR A 432 33.92 8.41 -5.81
N GLY A 433 34.81 7.51 -6.24
CA GLY A 433 35.59 7.63 -7.46
C GLY A 433 35.06 6.80 -8.65
N GLY A 434 34.06 5.96 -8.44
CA GLY A 434 33.42 5.12 -9.44
C GLY A 434 32.21 5.81 -10.08
N LYS A 435 30.99 5.40 -9.69
CA LYS A 435 29.75 5.76 -10.39
C LYS A 435 29.51 7.26 -10.49
N LEU A 436 29.84 7.99 -9.42
CA LEU A 436 29.70 9.45 -9.37
C LEU A 436 30.60 10.13 -10.41
N LYS A 437 31.87 9.71 -10.50
CA LYS A 437 32.83 10.24 -11.47
C LYS A 437 32.35 10.01 -12.89
N GLU A 438 31.96 8.77 -13.22
CA GLU A 438 31.44 8.39 -14.54
C GLU A 438 30.17 9.18 -14.91
N TYR A 439 29.28 9.42 -13.94
CA TYR A 439 28.10 10.24 -14.16
C TYR A 439 28.45 11.70 -14.49
N LEU A 440 29.37 12.31 -13.74
CA LEU A 440 29.80 13.69 -14.00
C LEU A 440 30.60 13.83 -15.31
N GLU A 441 31.38 12.82 -15.69
CA GLU A 441 32.05 12.78 -17.00
C GLU A 441 31.04 12.76 -18.16
N ARG A 442 29.99 11.93 -18.04
CA ARG A 442 28.85 11.92 -18.99
C ARG A 442 28.15 13.27 -19.02
N TYR A 443 27.95 13.90 -17.86
CA TYR A 443 27.34 15.23 -17.75
C TYR A 443 28.18 16.30 -18.47
N VAL A 444 29.51 16.28 -18.29
CA VAL A 444 30.43 17.20 -18.99
C VAL A 444 30.39 16.97 -20.50
N ALA A 445 30.36 15.71 -20.95
CA ALA A 445 30.29 15.35 -22.36
C ALA A 445 28.97 15.79 -23.03
N ALA A 446 27.86 15.83 -22.29
CA ALA A 446 26.57 16.31 -22.78
C ALA A 446 26.55 17.84 -23.02
N GLY A 447 27.47 18.58 -22.40
CA GLY A 447 27.62 20.03 -22.54
C GLY A 447 26.59 20.85 -21.73
N GLY A 448 26.94 22.10 -21.44
CA GLY A 448 26.13 23.02 -20.64
C GLY A 448 26.95 24.19 -20.09
N GLU A 449 26.28 25.16 -19.46
CA GLU A 449 26.94 26.35 -18.92
C GLU A 449 27.84 26.04 -17.70
N THR A 450 27.53 24.99 -16.94
CA THR A 450 28.30 24.58 -15.74
C THR A 450 29.37 23.53 -16.02
N THR A 451 29.49 23.10 -17.27
CA THR A 451 30.50 22.13 -17.72
C THR A 451 31.94 22.50 -17.34
N PRO A 452 32.43 23.76 -17.46
CA PRO A 452 33.81 24.08 -17.09
C PRO A 452 34.09 23.85 -15.60
N ASP A 453 33.15 24.19 -14.71
CA ASP A 453 33.35 24.04 -13.27
C ASP A 453 33.39 22.56 -12.85
N ILE A 454 32.52 21.74 -13.45
CA ILE A 454 32.51 20.29 -13.19
C ILE A 454 33.75 19.62 -13.78
N ALA A 455 34.24 20.08 -14.95
CA ALA A 455 35.48 19.59 -15.53
C ALA A 455 36.70 19.90 -14.65
N GLU A 456 36.73 21.08 -14.01
CA GLU A 456 37.77 21.43 -13.04
C GLU A 456 37.73 20.52 -11.80
N LEU A 457 36.54 20.21 -11.28
CA LEU A 457 36.38 19.25 -10.17
C LEU A 457 36.88 17.86 -10.54
N LEU A 458 36.56 17.37 -11.74
CA LEU A 458 37.04 16.09 -12.24
C LEU A 458 38.57 16.09 -12.40
N ALA A 459 39.16 17.19 -12.88
CA ALA A 459 40.61 17.34 -12.96
C ALA A 459 41.26 17.30 -11.56
N ARG A 460 40.68 17.95 -10.55
CA ARG A 460 41.13 17.86 -9.15
C ARG A 460 41.06 16.43 -8.61
N LYS A 461 40.03 15.66 -8.96
CA LYS A 461 39.90 14.25 -8.57
C LYS A 461 40.96 13.38 -9.25
N THR A 462 41.18 13.56 -10.55
CA THR A 462 42.22 12.83 -11.29
C THR A 462 43.61 13.13 -10.73
N ALA A 463 43.93 14.40 -10.46
CA ALA A 463 45.21 14.76 -9.84
C ALA A 463 45.41 14.10 -8.45
N LEU A 464 44.34 13.95 -7.65
CA LEU A 464 44.40 13.21 -6.39
C LEU A 464 44.65 11.72 -6.63
N GLN A 465 43.96 11.10 -7.61
CA GLN A 465 44.16 9.69 -7.97
C GLN A 465 45.60 9.43 -8.46
N ASP A 466 46.11 10.29 -9.33
CA ASP A 466 47.49 10.22 -9.84
C ASP A 466 48.50 10.39 -8.71
N GLY A 467 48.24 11.29 -7.75
CA GLY A 467 49.07 11.47 -6.56
C GLY A 467 49.05 10.27 -5.60
N MET A 468 48.02 9.44 -5.66
CA MET A 468 47.90 8.20 -4.87
C MET A 468 48.49 6.98 -5.57
N GLU A 469 48.80 7.07 -6.86
CA GLU A 469 49.33 5.96 -7.63
C GLU A 469 50.70 5.50 -7.07
N GLY A 470 50.84 4.21 -6.77
CA GLY A 470 52.07 3.64 -6.24
C GLY A 470 52.18 3.64 -4.72
N ILE A 471 51.23 4.24 -3.99
CA ILE A 471 51.17 4.14 -2.52
C ILE A 471 51.06 2.67 -2.08
N GLU A 472 50.35 1.84 -2.85
CA GLU A 472 50.22 0.41 -2.58
C GLU A 472 51.55 -0.36 -2.65
N ARG A 473 52.60 0.24 -3.22
CA ARG A 473 53.95 -0.35 -3.31
C ARG A 473 54.82 -0.01 -2.10
N LEU A 474 54.36 0.89 -1.23
CA LEU A 474 55.04 1.23 0.03
C LEU A 474 54.82 0.10 1.02
N VAL A 475 55.85 -0.72 1.22
CA VAL A 475 55.82 -1.88 2.11
C VAL A 475 55.58 -1.46 3.56
N GLU A 476 55.97 -0.24 3.93
CA GLU A 476 55.76 0.35 5.25
C GLU A 476 54.29 0.61 5.59
N LEU A 477 53.43 0.73 4.58
CA LEU A 477 51.98 0.92 4.75
C LEU A 477 51.20 -0.38 4.67
N HIS A 478 51.87 -1.51 4.42
CA HIS A 478 51.22 -2.80 4.40
C HIS A 478 50.84 -3.24 5.81
N PRO A 479 49.60 -3.70 6.04
CA PRO A 479 49.28 -4.38 7.28
C PRO A 479 50.18 -5.62 7.40
N SER A 480 50.69 -5.87 8.61
CA SER A 480 51.48 -7.06 8.93
C SER A 480 50.71 -8.34 8.59
N GLU A 481 51.42 -9.45 8.35
CA GLU A 481 50.77 -10.74 8.05
C GLU A 481 49.77 -11.14 9.15
N MET A 482 50.13 -10.92 10.41
CA MET A 482 49.25 -11.15 11.57
C MET A 482 47.95 -10.33 11.49
N GLN A 483 48.02 -9.05 11.09
CA GLN A 483 46.83 -8.21 10.93
C GLN A 483 45.96 -8.69 9.77
N ARG A 484 46.56 -9.14 8.66
CA ARG A 484 45.82 -9.71 7.51
C ARG A 484 45.17 -11.04 7.83
N GLU A 485 45.78 -11.87 8.67
CA GLU A 485 45.18 -13.12 9.15
C GLU A 485 44.03 -12.85 10.14
N THR A 486 44.22 -11.88 11.03
CA THR A 486 43.19 -11.45 11.99
C THR A 486 41.97 -10.87 11.29
N GLU A 487 42.17 -10.00 10.29
CA GLU A 487 41.07 -9.43 9.49
C GLU A 487 40.32 -10.51 8.70
N ARG A 488 41.04 -11.44 8.05
CA ARG A 488 40.41 -12.59 7.39
C ARG A 488 39.58 -13.44 8.34
N ALA A 489 40.10 -13.71 9.54
CA ALA A 489 39.37 -14.46 10.56
C ALA A 489 38.10 -13.71 11.02
N GLN A 490 38.21 -12.40 11.28
CA GLN A 490 37.06 -11.56 11.64
C GLN A 490 36.02 -11.49 10.53
N TRP A 491 36.45 -11.34 9.27
CA TRP A 491 35.55 -11.32 8.11
C TRP A 491 34.80 -12.65 7.97
N HIS A 492 35.49 -13.78 8.11
CA HIS A 492 34.87 -15.11 8.10
C HIS A 492 33.81 -15.25 9.20
N GLU A 493 34.12 -14.81 10.43
CA GLU A 493 33.19 -14.85 11.55
C GLU A 493 31.96 -13.95 11.32
N GLN A 494 32.14 -12.72 10.80
CA GLN A 494 31.04 -11.82 10.47
C GLN A 494 30.13 -12.37 9.37
N MET A 495 30.71 -13.01 8.35
CA MET A 495 29.94 -13.66 7.29
C MET A 495 29.15 -14.86 7.81
N GLU A 496 29.73 -15.66 8.70
CA GLU A 496 29.03 -16.78 9.35
C GLU A 496 27.86 -16.30 10.20
N GLN A 497 28.06 -15.26 11.03
CA GLN A 497 27.00 -14.63 11.82
C GLN A 497 25.88 -14.04 10.94
N SER A 498 26.24 -13.39 9.84
CA SER A 498 25.28 -12.81 8.90
C SER A 498 24.45 -13.89 8.21
N ALA A 499 25.08 -15.01 7.81
CA ALA A 499 24.40 -16.17 7.25
C ALA A 499 23.46 -16.83 8.26
N GLU A 500 23.87 -16.98 9.53
CA GLU A 500 23.00 -17.48 10.60
C GLU A 500 21.80 -16.57 10.86
N GLN A 501 22.00 -15.24 10.89
CA GLN A 501 20.92 -14.28 11.10
C GLN A 501 19.92 -14.28 9.93
N ALA A 502 20.41 -14.33 8.69
CA ALA A 502 19.57 -14.47 7.51
C ALA A 502 18.75 -15.77 7.57
N ARG A 503 19.38 -16.87 8.01
CA ARG A 503 18.73 -18.17 8.21
C ARG A 503 17.61 -18.10 9.26
N ARG A 504 17.86 -17.48 10.41
CA ARG A 504 16.86 -17.32 11.50
C ARG A 504 15.66 -16.45 11.10
N LYS A 505 15.83 -15.52 10.15
CA LYS A 505 14.76 -14.65 9.65
C LYS A 505 13.92 -15.31 8.53
N SER A 506 14.36 -16.45 7.99
CA SER A 506 13.64 -17.14 6.92
C SER A 506 12.55 -18.05 7.51
N ILE A 507 11.30 -17.63 7.37
CA ILE A 507 10.10 -18.39 7.75
C ILE A 507 9.92 -19.67 6.89
N PHE A 508 10.73 -19.81 5.83
CA PHE A 508 10.70 -20.92 4.89
C PHE A 508 11.85 -21.93 5.08
N ASP A 509 12.73 -21.76 6.08
CA ASP A 509 13.91 -22.63 6.28
C ASP A 509 13.53 -24.12 6.53
N ASP A 510 12.29 -24.36 6.99
CA ASP A 510 11.73 -25.70 7.21
C ASP A 510 10.77 -26.18 6.10
N LEU A 511 10.33 -25.29 5.21
CA LEU A 511 9.39 -25.60 4.11
C LEU A 511 10.11 -25.88 2.78
N ILE A 512 11.34 -25.43 2.61
CA ILE A 512 12.11 -25.54 1.37
C ILE A 512 13.24 -26.58 1.51
N THR A 513 13.43 -27.40 0.48
CA THR A 513 14.48 -28.41 0.41
C THR A 513 15.87 -27.81 0.60
N LYS A 514 16.60 -28.29 1.61
CA LYS A 514 17.97 -27.86 1.92
C LYS A 514 18.94 -28.36 0.85
N GLN A 515 19.66 -27.44 0.19
CA GLN A 515 20.71 -27.74 -0.78
C GLN A 515 22.09 -27.65 -0.11
N TYR A 516 22.98 -28.61 -0.40
CA TYR A 516 24.34 -28.59 0.11
C TYR A 516 25.26 -27.89 -0.91
N ILE A 517 25.86 -26.77 -0.51
CA ILE A 517 26.82 -26.04 -1.36
C ILE A 517 28.16 -26.78 -1.31
N LEU A 518 28.69 -27.15 -2.47
CA LEU A 518 30.00 -27.75 -2.64
C LEU A 518 30.97 -26.74 -3.24
N TYR A 519 32.01 -26.44 -2.47
CA TYR A 519 33.16 -25.61 -2.87
C TYR A 519 32.77 -24.25 -3.46
N GLY A 520 31.59 -23.72 -3.13
CA GLY A 520 31.07 -22.43 -3.62
C GLY A 520 30.77 -22.36 -5.12
N ARG A 521 30.72 -23.48 -5.84
CA ARG A 521 30.56 -23.52 -7.32
C ARG A 521 29.41 -24.40 -7.79
N SER A 522 28.99 -25.35 -6.97
CA SER A 522 27.85 -26.23 -7.27
C SER A 522 27.03 -26.48 -6.01
N SER A 523 25.77 -26.85 -6.21
CA SER A 523 24.88 -27.31 -5.14
C SER A 523 24.44 -28.75 -5.39
N LEU A 524 24.26 -29.53 -4.32
CA LEU A 524 23.61 -30.84 -4.37
C LEU A 524 22.19 -30.70 -3.85
N THR A 525 21.23 -31.12 -4.67
CA THR A 525 19.81 -31.20 -4.29
C THR A 525 19.40 -32.66 -4.17
N PRO A 526 18.82 -33.10 -3.02
CA PRO A 526 18.23 -34.42 -2.90
C PRO A 526 16.87 -34.47 -3.62
N ILE A 527 16.73 -35.40 -4.55
CA ILE A 527 15.47 -35.74 -5.23
C ILE A 527 14.97 -37.05 -4.62
N HIS A 528 13.80 -37.00 -3.99
CA HIS A 528 13.12 -38.19 -3.49
C HIS A 528 12.31 -38.81 -4.63
N THR A 529 12.73 -39.98 -5.10
CA THR A 529 11.91 -40.78 -6.01
C THR A 529 10.90 -41.59 -5.18
N GLY A 530 9.69 -41.81 -5.71
CA GLY A 530 8.58 -42.46 -5.00
C GLY A 530 8.83 -43.91 -4.50
N GLU A 531 10.03 -44.44 -4.69
CA GLU A 531 10.48 -45.77 -4.23
C GLU A 531 11.33 -45.72 -2.93
N GLY A 532 11.42 -44.56 -2.26
CA GLY A 532 12.12 -44.43 -0.98
C GLY A 532 13.65 -44.34 -1.08
N THR A 533 14.19 -44.14 -2.28
CA THR A 533 15.62 -43.85 -2.50
C THR A 533 15.82 -42.36 -2.78
N THR A 534 16.85 -41.77 -2.16
CA THR A 534 17.19 -40.35 -2.35
C THR A 534 18.38 -40.26 -3.30
N GLN A 535 18.20 -39.68 -4.48
CA GLN A 535 19.30 -39.40 -5.41
C GLN A 535 19.73 -37.94 -5.29
N LEU A 536 21.05 -37.70 -5.21
CA LEU A 536 21.61 -36.34 -5.17
C LEU A 536 21.94 -35.89 -6.59
N THR A 537 21.38 -34.76 -7.02
CA THR A 537 21.70 -34.13 -8.31
C THR A 537 22.56 -32.90 -8.08
N GLN A 538 23.69 -32.81 -8.80
CA GLN A 538 24.57 -31.66 -8.78
C GLN A 538 24.13 -30.62 -9.81
N THR A 539 23.95 -29.38 -9.38
CA THR A 539 23.63 -28.24 -10.25
C THR A 539 24.73 -27.19 -10.10
N GLU A 540 25.33 -26.77 -11.21
CA GLU A 540 26.26 -25.64 -11.22
C GLU A 540 25.51 -24.35 -10.88
N MET A 541 26.07 -23.56 -9.96
CA MET A 541 25.46 -22.30 -9.56
C MET A 541 25.76 -21.22 -10.60
N GLN A 542 24.71 -20.49 -11.03
CA GLN A 542 24.91 -19.25 -11.76
C GLN A 542 25.37 -18.15 -10.79
N SER A 543 26.45 -17.46 -11.13
CA SER A 543 26.95 -16.34 -10.34
C SER A 543 26.16 -15.07 -10.66
N PHE A 544 25.40 -14.57 -9.70
CA PHE A 544 24.94 -13.20 -9.71
C PHE A 544 25.89 -12.40 -8.81
N SER A 545 26.59 -11.43 -9.41
CA SER A 545 27.48 -10.53 -8.68
C SER A 545 26.83 -9.16 -8.60
N VAL A 546 26.71 -8.63 -7.38
CA VAL A 546 26.32 -7.25 -7.13
C VAL A 546 27.55 -6.55 -6.58
N SER A 547 28.03 -5.52 -7.29
CA SER A 547 29.13 -4.68 -6.84
C SER A 547 28.56 -3.38 -6.28
N SER A 548 29.01 -2.99 -5.09
CA SER A 548 28.68 -1.70 -4.48
C SER A 548 29.97 -0.98 -4.11
N GLU A 549 30.03 0.32 -4.37
CA GLU A 549 31.18 1.16 -4.03
C GLU A 549 31.11 1.55 -2.55
N LEU A 550 32.21 1.35 -1.82
CA LEU A 550 32.36 1.84 -0.45
C LEU A 550 33.07 3.21 -0.45
N PRO A 551 32.63 4.17 0.38
CA PRO A 551 33.24 5.49 0.43
C PRO A 551 34.68 5.42 0.95
N LEU A 552 35.66 5.92 0.18
CA LEU A 552 37.07 5.88 0.56
C LEU A 552 37.35 6.51 1.93
N LEU A 553 36.68 7.63 2.25
CA LEU A 553 36.88 8.32 3.53
C LEU A 553 36.39 7.49 4.73
N SER A 554 35.47 6.52 4.57
CA SER A 554 35.09 5.65 5.69
C SER A 554 36.20 4.67 6.08
N VAL A 555 37.25 4.55 5.26
CA VAL A 555 38.45 3.75 5.54
C VAL A 555 39.61 4.64 5.95
N VAL A 556 39.83 5.73 5.21
CA VAL A 556 41.01 6.59 5.38
C VAL A 556 40.86 7.58 6.54
N ASP A 557 39.68 8.17 6.71
CA ASP A 557 39.37 9.11 7.81
C ASP A 557 37.92 8.92 8.29
N PRO A 558 37.61 7.77 8.93
CA PRO A 558 36.24 7.47 9.34
C PRO A 558 35.71 8.50 10.34
N VAL A 559 36.55 8.98 11.26
CA VAL A 559 36.14 9.93 12.31
C VAL A 559 35.87 11.31 11.72
N GLY A 560 36.72 11.80 10.82
CA GLY A 560 36.51 13.09 10.16
C GLY A 560 35.27 13.09 9.27
N LEU A 561 35.08 12.01 8.49
CA LEU A 561 33.88 11.82 7.69
C LEU A 561 32.62 11.79 8.55
N ASP A 562 32.58 10.96 9.58
CA ASP A 562 31.41 10.83 10.46
C ASP A 562 31.09 12.15 11.17
N HIS A 563 32.10 12.86 11.66
CA HIS A 563 31.93 14.16 12.28
C HIS A 563 31.33 15.18 11.30
N MET A 564 31.82 15.22 10.06
CA MET A 564 31.31 16.12 9.03
C MET A 564 29.87 15.78 8.63
N LEU A 565 29.57 14.51 8.36
CA LEU A 565 28.20 14.08 8.01
C LEU A 565 27.22 14.34 9.16
N LEU A 566 27.64 14.09 10.40
CA LEU A 566 26.82 14.40 11.58
C LEU A 566 26.57 15.90 11.71
N HIS A 567 27.58 16.74 11.46
CA HIS A 567 27.42 18.20 11.47
C HIS A 567 26.38 18.64 10.44
N PHE A 568 26.44 18.11 9.20
CA PHE A 568 25.46 18.39 8.17
C PHE A 568 24.05 17.89 8.54
N ARG A 569 23.93 16.70 9.13
CA ARG A 569 22.65 16.14 9.59
C ARG A 569 22.04 16.96 10.72
N LEU A 570 22.84 17.45 11.67
CA LEU A 570 22.37 18.19 12.84
C LEU A 570 22.25 19.70 12.62
N GLU A 571 22.77 20.22 11.50
CA GLU A 571 22.68 21.64 11.15
C GLU A 571 21.22 22.11 11.23
N ARG A 572 20.99 23.25 11.88
CA ARG A 572 19.67 23.87 11.96
C ARG A 572 19.62 25.02 10.96
N ARG A 573 18.47 25.16 10.30
CA ARG A 573 18.23 26.29 9.41
C ARG A 573 18.27 27.58 10.23
N VAL A 574 19.05 28.56 9.78
CA VAL A 574 19.11 29.87 10.41
C VAL A 574 17.78 30.58 10.14
N GLN A 575 16.84 30.50 11.09
CA GLN A 575 15.61 31.29 11.04
C GLN A 575 15.97 32.77 11.22
N ARG A 576 15.53 33.61 10.30
CA ARG A 576 15.53 35.07 10.45
C ARG A 576 14.14 35.55 10.77
#